data_AF-A0A7Y8LIM6-F1
#
_entry.id   AF-A0A7Y8LIM6-F1
#
_cell.length_a   1.000
_cell.length_b   1.000
_cell.length_c   1.000
_cell.angle_alpha   90.00
_cell.angle_beta   90.00
_cell.angle_gamma   90.00
#
_symmetry.space_group_name_H-M   'P 1'
#
loop_
_entity.id
_entity.type
_entity.pdbx_description
1 polymer ?
#
loop_
_entity_poly.entity_id
_entity_poly.type
_entity_poly.pdbx_seq_one_letter_code
_entity_poly.pdbx_strand_id
1 'polypeptide(L)'
;MRPAARITDPVVHPLPPVLTPGPGSMNVLIGYLPAWRGIPAAMASALQAAKQVADTVIKTAEAATVAAAGTPGAPAAKAAEEATKAASAAAMGSAISSMAGGMSDIHTCTTPLPVPPHGPGVVIDGSQTVLINNMPACRMGDTVLEAIGPPNKIAMGCMTVLVGDSSSGGGGGAGGLGGLAGAAAGAAAGAAATGSTAAAAAAAAAAMGAILQPNIAGMPVKVLPNGDVQVGKSLTIKGDLEFKLKTLLSLGQIASTPTGEKLLQAVGNGNKKVTIVKTTDGNECGGYSNPAGRFQNADGTPGAGTDATVSYNPDRTKIGDEPWETRPPAIGLAHELVHAEQAGKGMMKPGTDNNDSKPDPTDPSKTAQTNKREAEAVGIPPYDKYPYNENKIRKEWPPPQPERKWY
;
A
#
# COMPACT_ATOMS: atom_id res chain seq x y z
N MET A 1 -20.17 -10.23 17.07
CA MET A 1 -20.78 -9.48 15.93
C MET A 1 -20.98 -8.03 16.35
N ARG A 2 -20.88 -7.06 15.44
CA ARG A 2 -21.03 -5.61 15.74
C ARG A 2 -22.02 -4.96 14.76
N PRO A 3 -22.74 -3.89 15.17
CA PRO A 3 -23.64 -3.14 14.29
C PRO A 3 -22.94 -2.69 13.00
N ALA A 4 -23.59 -2.90 11.86
CA ALA A 4 -23.04 -2.56 10.55
C ALA A 4 -23.02 -1.05 10.32
N ALA A 5 -21.92 -0.53 9.79
CA ALA A 5 -21.75 0.89 9.52
C ALA A 5 -22.24 1.27 8.11
N ARG A 6 -22.70 2.51 7.99
CA ARG A 6 -23.37 3.06 6.81
C ARG A 6 -23.00 4.52 6.65
N ILE A 7 -23.30 5.07 5.47
CA ILE A 7 -23.24 6.51 5.28
C ILE A 7 -24.06 7.22 6.37
N THR A 8 -23.58 8.37 6.84
CA THR A 8 -24.14 9.19 7.93
C THR A 8 -24.11 8.59 9.33
N ASP A 9 -23.63 7.37 9.54
CA ASP A 9 -23.45 6.86 10.89
C ASP A 9 -22.37 7.69 11.64
N PRO A 10 -22.57 8.00 12.93
CA PRO A 10 -21.66 8.86 13.71
C PRO A 10 -20.21 8.37 13.77
N VAL A 11 -19.27 9.32 13.76
CA VAL A 11 -17.84 9.10 14.05
C VAL A 11 -17.41 9.90 15.28
N VAL A 12 -16.26 9.54 15.87
CA VAL A 12 -15.75 10.19 17.10
C VAL A 12 -15.19 11.59 16.82
N HIS A 13 -14.62 11.83 15.63
CA HIS A 13 -14.16 13.17 15.27
C HIS A 13 -15.34 14.13 15.05
N PRO A 14 -15.22 15.40 15.47
CA PRO A 14 -16.36 16.31 15.54
C PRO A 14 -16.78 16.90 14.20
N LEU A 15 -15.90 16.93 13.20
CA LEU A 15 -16.12 17.66 11.96
C LEU A 15 -15.72 16.84 10.73
N PRO A 16 -16.69 16.40 9.91
CA PRO A 16 -18.11 16.21 10.25
C PRO A 16 -18.28 15.04 11.24
N PRO A 17 -19.30 15.05 12.10
CA PRO A 17 -19.48 14.03 13.15
C PRO A 17 -20.06 12.71 12.62
N VAL A 18 -19.98 12.47 11.30
CA VAL A 18 -20.58 11.32 10.63
C VAL A 18 -19.73 10.83 9.45
N LEU A 19 -19.92 9.57 9.03
CA LEU A 19 -19.38 9.03 7.80
C LEU A 19 -19.97 9.76 6.58
N THR A 20 -19.11 10.42 5.80
CA THR A 20 -19.48 11.31 4.69
C THR A 20 -18.20 11.70 3.94
N PRO A 21 -18.22 11.98 2.63
CA PRO A 21 -19.37 12.02 1.71
C PRO A 21 -19.81 10.66 1.15
N GLY A 22 -19.02 9.60 1.30
CA GLY A 22 -19.31 8.33 0.66
C GLY A 22 -18.74 8.26 -0.77
N PRO A 23 -19.23 7.33 -1.60
CA PRO A 23 -20.65 7.18 -1.89
C PRO A 23 -21.41 6.18 -1.00
N GLY A 24 -20.72 5.33 -0.25
CA GLY A 24 -21.32 4.12 0.28
C GLY A 24 -21.53 3.08 -0.83
N SER A 25 -22.02 1.89 -0.46
CA SER A 25 -22.40 0.88 -1.45
C SER A 25 -23.55 1.37 -2.33
N MET A 26 -23.37 1.24 -3.65
CA MET A 26 -24.36 1.67 -4.63
C MET A 26 -25.60 0.76 -4.71
N ASN A 27 -25.52 -0.45 -4.13
CA ASN A 27 -26.57 -1.47 -4.28
C ASN A 27 -26.85 -2.29 -3.02
N VAL A 28 -26.06 -2.14 -1.95
CA VAL A 28 -26.35 -2.74 -0.65
C VAL A 28 -26.73 -1.65 0.34
N LEU A 29 -28.01 -1.67 0.73
CA LEU A 29 -28.55 -0.80 1.77
C LEU A 29 -28.67 -1.57 3.08
N ILE A 30 -28.30 -0.92 4.18
CA ILE A 30 -28.48 -1.43 5.54
C ILE A 30 -29.36 -0.43 6.28
N GLY A 31 -30.52 -0.86 6.76
CA GLY A 31 -31.50 0.07 7.36
C GLY A 31 -31.76 1.31 6.48
N TYR A 32 -31.98 1.08 5.19
CA TYR A 32 -32.26 2.09 4.15
C TYR A 32 -31.14 3.06 3.77
N LEU A 33 -29.94 2.92 4.32
CA LEU A 33 -28.78 3.75 3.97
C LEU A 33 -27.69 2.90 3.28
N PRO A 34 -26.95 3.46 2.30
CA PRO A 34 -25.77 2.83 1.72
C PRO A 34 -24.82 2.27 2.78
N ALA A 35 -24.50 0.97 2.67
CA ALA A 35 -23.54 0.33 3.55
C ALA A 35 -22.13 0.91 3.35
N TRP A 36 -21.35 1.05 4.42
CA TRP A 36 -19.99 1.57 4.34
C TRP A 36 -18.96 0.44 4.16
N ARG A 37 -18.02 0.63 3.23
CA ARG A 37 -17.00 -0.34 2.83
C ARG A 37 -15.61 0.18 3.19
N GLY A 38 -14.83 -0.66 3.85
CA GLY A 38 -13.44 -0.41 4.21
C GLY A 38 -12.49 -0.92 3.14
N ILE A 39 -11.19 -0.83 3.42
CA ILE A 39 -10.13 -1.36 2.56
C ILE A 39 -9.69 -2.77 3.00
N PRO A 40 -9.16 -3.62 2.09
CA PRO A 40 -8.65 -4.94 2.45
C PRO A 40 -7.47 -4.86 3.44
N ALA A 41 -7.24 -5.91 4.22
CA ALA A 41 -6.20 -5.92 5.26
C ALA A 41 -4.79 -5.62 4.73
N ALA A 42 -4.43 -6.14 3.55
CA ALA A 42 -3.14 -5.85 2.91
C ALA A 42 -2.97 -4.34 2.60
N MET A 43 -4.05 -3.69 2.16
CA MET A 43 -4.08 -2.24 1.92
C MET A 43 -4.05 -1.44 3.22
N ALA A 44 -4.73 -1.92 4.26
CA ALA A 44 -4.72 -1.31 5.58
C ALA A 44 -3.30 -1.22 6.16
N SER A 45 -2.53 -2.30 6.06
CA SER A 45 -1.15 -2.31 6.55
C SER A 45 -0.24 -1.37 5.75
N ALA A 46 -0.42 -1.29 4.43
CA ALA A 46 0.31 -0.34 3.58
C ALA A 46 -0.03 1.13 3.88
N LEU A 47 -1.31 1.43 4.11
CA LEU A 47 -1.75 2.78 4.46
C LEU A 47 -1.29 3.19 5.86
N GLN A 48 -1.26 2.25 6.82
CA GLN A 48 -0.63 2.47 8.12
C GLN A 48 0.89 2.73 7.99
N ALA A 49 1.57 2.03 7.06
CA ALA A 49 2.97 2.31 6.74
C ALA A 49 3.16 3.74 6.23
N ALA A 50 2.32 4.14 5.27
CA ALA A 50 2.32 5.49 4.73
C ALA A 50 2.06 6.54 5.85
N LYS A 51 1.08 6.30 6.72
CA LYS A 51 0.79 7.18 7.87
C LYS A 51 1.98 7.29 8.82
N GLN A 52 2.68 6.19 9.11
CA GLN A 52 3.87 6.22 9.96
C GLN A 52 5.01 7.04 9.33
N VAL A 53 5.20 6.94 8.01
CA VAL A 53 6.18 7.76 7.28
C VAL A 53 5.83 9.24 7.42
N ALA A 54 4.57 9.61 7.14
CA ALA A 54 4.09 10.99 7.28
C ALA A 54 4.25 11.52 8.72
N ASP A 55 3.84 10.74 9.73
CA ASP A 55 3.94 11.11 11.14
C ASP A 55 5.39 11.27 11.59
N THR A 56 6.32 10.46 11.08
CA THR A 56 7.76 10.60 11.36
C THR A 56 8.31 11.93 10.83
N VAL A 57 7.93 12.31 9.61
CA VAL A 57 8.34 13.59 9.01
C VAL A 57 7.75 14.77 9.77
N ILE A 58 6.46 14.72 10.14
CA ILE A 58 5.80 15.76 10.94
C ILE A 58 6.49 15.91 12.30
N LYS A 59 6.70 14.81 13.03
CA LYS A 59 7.37 14.84 14.35
C LYS A 59 8.78 15.42 14.28
N THR A 60 9.50 15.17 13.19
CA THR A 60 10.83 15.73 12.97
C THR A 60 10.75 17.26 12.82
N ALA A 61 9.77 17.77 12.09
CA ALA A 61 9.56 19.21 11.94
C ALA A 61 9.07 19.87 13.24
N GLU A 62 8.18 19.23 13.99
CA GLU A 62 7.75 19.69 15.32
C GLU A 62 8.92 19.76 16.30
N ALA A 63 9.80 18.76 16.30
CA ALA A 63 11.01 18.76 17.12
C ALA A 63 11.96 19.92 16.74
N ALA A 64 12.07 20.25 15.44
CA ALA A 64 12.85 21.39 14.98
C ALA A 64 12.25 22.73 15.47
N THR A 65 10.94 22.89 15.43
CA THR A 65 10.25 24.06 16.01
C THR A 65 10.52 24.19 17.51
N VAL A 66 10.41 23.08 18.25
CA VAL A 66 10.70 23.06 19.69
C VAL A 66 12.16 23.44 19.95
N ALA A 67 13.10 22.91 19.18
CA ALA A 67 14.53 23.23 19.31
C ALA A 67 14.85 24.69 18.98
N ALA A 68 14.10 25.32 18.06
CA ALA A 68 14.27 26.72 17.69
C ALA A 68 13.56 27.70 18.64
N ALA A 69 12.77 27.22 19.61
CA ALA A 69 11.99 28.07 20.50
C ALA A 69 12.87 29.10 21.24
N GLY A 70 12.44 30.37 21.25
CA GLY A 70 13.18 31.46 21.88
C GLY A 70 14.37 32.00 21.07
N THR A 71 14.68 31.39 19.91
CA THR A 71 15.71 31.90 19.00
C THR A 71 15.09 32.78 17.90
N PRO A 72 15.86 33.65 17.22
CA PRO A 72 15.40 34.35 16.02
C PRO A 72 14.93 33.41 14.89
N GLY A 73 15.33 32.13 14.91
CA GLY A 73 14.92 31.11 13.95
C GLY A 73 13.55 30.48 14.22
N ALA A 74 12.93 30.73 15.38
CA ALA A 74 11.64 30.12 15.75
C ALA A 74 10.52 30.32 14.70
N PRO A 75 10.33 31.53 14.11
CA PRO A 75 9.31 31.73 13.09
C PRO A 75 9.55 30.90 11.82
N ALA A 76 10.82 30.77 11.39
CA ALA A 76 11.18 29.99 10.22
C ALA A 76 10.97 28.48 10.45
N ALA A 77 11.33 27.98 11.63
CA ALA A 77 11.08 26.58 12.00
C ALA A 77 9.59 26.27 12.05
N LYS A 78 8.77 27.17 12.60
CA LYS A 78 7.32 27.00 12.65
C LYS A 78 6.68 27.00 11.25
N ALA A 79 7.11 27.90 10.37
CA ALA A 79 6.66 27.93 8.98
C ALA A 79 7.03 26.63 8.24
N ALA A 80 8.23 26.08 8.49
CA ALA A 80 8.66 24.80 7.93
C ALA A 80 7.84 23.61 8.47
N GLU A 81 7.48 23.63 9.76
CA GLU A 81 6.57 22.64 10.36
C GLU A 81 5.19 22.67 9.72
N GLU A 82 4.58 23.85 9.57
CA GLU A 82 3.26 24.01 8.95
C GLU A 82 3.27 23.59 7.48
N ALA A 83 4.31 23.97 6.72
CA ALA A 83 4.51 23.51 5.35
C ALA A 83 4.66 21.98 5.27
N THR A 84 5.36 21.37 6.24
CA THR A 84 5.53 19.91 6.33
C THR A 84 4.21 19.20 6.62
N LYS A 85 3.39 19.75 7.53
CA LYS A 85 2.04 19.23 7.83
C LYS A 85 1.12 19.34 6.62
N ALA A 86 1.14 20.48 5.92
CA ALA A 86 0.41 20.68 4.67
C ALA A 86 0.82 19.69 3.59
N ALA A 87 2.12 19.52 3.35
CA ALA A 87 2.64 18.57 2.38
C ALA A 87 2.29 17.12 2.75
N SER A 88 2.36 16.76 4.03
CA SER A 88 2.00 15.43 4.52
C SER A 88 0.51 15.13 4.37
N ALA A 89 -0.35 16.10 4.69
CA ALA A 89 -1.80 15.98 4.50
C ALA A 89 -2.18 15.87 3.02
N ALA A 90 -1.56 16.67 2.15
CA ALA A 90 -1.78 16.60 0.71
C ALA A 90 -1.31 15.26 0.14
N ALA A 91 -0.12 14.80 0.53
CA ALA A 91 0.46 13.55 0.05
C ALA A 91 -0.35 12.33 0.52
N MET A 92 -0.71 12.26 1.80
CA MET A 92 -1.60 11.21 2.33
C MET A 92 -3.01 11.29 1.75
N GLY A 93 -3.53 12.51 1.53
CA GLY A 93 -4.85 12.71 0.95
C GLY A 93 -4.95 12.24 -0.50
N SER A 94 -3.92 12.56 -1.30
CA SER A 94 -3.72 12.06 -2.67
C SER A 94 -3.63 10.53 -2.69
N ALA A 95 -2.83 9.97 -1.77
CA ALA A 95 -2.70 8.53 -1.55
C ALA A 95 -4.05 7.84 -1.25
N ILE A 96 -4.81 8.32 -0.25
CA ILE A 96 -6.12 7.77 0.12
C ILE A 96 -7.12 7.91 -1.04
N SER A 97 -7.12 9.04 -1.74
CA SER A 97 -8.00 9.27 -2.89
C SER A 97 -7.71 8.32 -4.05
N SER A 98 -6.43 8.03 -4.30
CA SER A 98 -6.02 7.09 -5.35
C SER A 98 -6.42 5.64 -5.06
N MET A 99 -6.55 5.25 -3.80
CA MET A 99 -7.00 3.91 -3.38
C MET A 99 -8.51 3.72 -3.55
N ALA A 100 -9.28 4.79 -3.38
CA ALA A 100 -10.72 4.71 -3.32
C ALA A 100 -11.40 4.72 -4.69
N GLY A 101 -10.66 4.61 -5.79
CA GLY A 101 -11.16 4.56 -7.18
C GLY A 101 -12.10 3.38 -7.45
N GLY A 102 -13.28 3.38 -6.81
CA GLY A 102 -14.34 2.39 -6.88
C GLY A 102 -14.35 1.33 -5.76
N MET A 103 -13.27 1.22 -4.98
CA MET A 103 -13.09 0.11 -4.04
C MET A 103 -13.67 0.40 -2.64
N SER A 104 -13.23 1.45 -1.95
CA SER A 104 -13.63 1.76 -0.56
C SER A 104 -14.30 3.12 -0.42
N ASP A 105 -15.08 3.30 0.65
CA ASP A 105 -15.73 4.57 0.93
C ASP A 105 -14.78 5.52 1.71
N ILE A 106 -14.70 6.78 1.25
CA ILE A 106 -13.87 7.83 1.87
C ILE A 106 -14.73 8.67 2.81
N HIS A 107 -14.24 8.79 4.05
CA HIS A 107 -14.67 9.80 5.01
C HIS A 107 -13.82 11.06 4.83
N THR A 108 -14.43 12.23 4.75
CA THR A 108 -13.70 13.50 4.78
C THR A 108 -13.77 14.08 6.18
N CYS A 109 -12.63 14.23 6.85
CA CYS A 109 -12.53 14.89 8.14
C CYS A 109 -11.99 16.31 8.00
N THR A 110 -12.77 17.29 8.42
CA THR A 110 -12.43 18.72 8.39
C THR A 110 -11.95 19.23 9.75
N THR A 111 -11.77 18.34 10.74
CA THR A 111 -11.21 18.68 12.05
C THR A 111 -9.78 19.24 11.88
N PRO A 112 -9.49 20.48 12.32
CA PRO A 112 -8.16 21.07 12.22
C PRO A 112 -7.17 20.46 13.22
N LEU A 113 -5.91 20.30 12.83
CA LEU A 113 -4.79 19.97 13.72
C LEU A 113 -3.67 21.00 13.51
N PRO A 114 -3.74 22.15 14.21
CA PRO A 114 -3.41 23.49 13.69
C PRO A 114 -3.05 23.50 12.19
N VAL A 115 -4.04 23.79 11.32
CA VAL A 115 -4.00 23.81 9.83
C VAL A 115 -2.84 23.02 9.19
N PRO A 116 -3.09 21.93 8.43
CA PRO A 116 -4.33 21.64 7.70
C PRO A 116 -5.32 20.75 8.47
N PRO A 117 -6.55 20.59 7.96
CA PRO A 117 -7.49 19.57 8.45
C PRO A 117 -6.94 18.14 8.30
N HIS A 118 -7.53 17.20 9.06
CA HIS A 118 -7.17 15.79 9.00
C HIS A 118 -7.26 15.18 7.59
N GLY A 119 -8.24 15.61 6.79
CA GLY A 119 -8.36 15.24 5.38
C GLY A 119 -9.17 13.97 5.15
N PRO A 120 -9.03 13.33 3.97
CA PRO A 120 -9.75 12.11 3.65
C PRO A 120 -9.25 10.93 4.51
N GLY A 121 -10.11 9.96 4.75
CA GLY A 121 -9.83 8.76 5.52
C GLY A 121 -10.64 7.58 5.05
N VAL A 122 -10.12 6.38 5.28
CA VAL A 122 -10.80 5.11 4.94
C VAL A 122 -10.80 4.18 6.14
N VAL A 123 -11.76 3.27 6.18
CA VAL A 123 -11.84 2.29 7.26
C VAL A 123 -10.85 1.16 7.02
N ILE A 124 -9.97 0.90 7.99
CA ILE A 124 -8.81 0.01 7.85
C ILE A 124 -8.96 -1.36 8.52
N ASP A 125 -10.01 -1.56 9.31
CA ASP A 125 -10.24 -2.76 10.14
C ASP A 125 -11.70 -3.27 10.01
N GLY A 126 -12.26 -3.12 8.80
CA GLY A 126 -13.54 -3.71 8.40
C GLY A 126 -13.57 -5.25 8.49
N SER A 127 -14.73 -5.86 8.21
CA SER A 127 -14.89 -7.31 8.33
C SER A 127 -14.00 -8.09 7.36
N GLN A 128 -13.37 -9.15 7.86
CA GLN A 128 -12.54 -10.03 7.03
C GLN A 128 -13.35 -11.07 6.26
N THR A 129 -14.56 -11.38 6.73
CA THR A 129 -15.39 -12.47 6.17
C THR A 129 -16.69 -11.98 5.53
N VAL A 130 -17.15 -10.77 5.86
CA VAL A 130 -18.35 -10.18 5.25
C VAL A 130 -17.92 -9.07 4.30
N LEU A 131 -18.14 -9.32 3.01
CA LEU A 131 -17.78 -8.39 1.95
C LEU A 131 -19.04 -7.77 1.33
N ILE A 132 -18.99 -6.46 1.10
CA ILE A 132 -19.98 -5.69 0.35
C ILE A 132 -19.29 -5.11 -0.86
N ASN A 133 -19.77 -5.45 -2.06
CA ASN A 133 -19.09 -5.14 -3.32
C ASN A 133 -17.62 -5.58 -3.33
N ASN A 134 -17.37 -6.79 -2.81
CA ASN A 134 -16.03 -7.39 -2.72
C ASN A 134 -15.07 -6.69 -1.74
N MET A 135 -15.59 -5.85 -0.85
CA MET A 135 -14.81 -5.01 0.06
C MET A 135 -15.29 -5.19 1.51
N PRO A 136 -14.41 -5.11 2.51
CA PRO A 136 -14.76 -5.32 3.92
C PRO A 136 -15.96 -4.49 4.37
N ALA A 137 -17.00 -5.13 4.90
CA ALA A 137 -18.13 -4.42 5.51
C ALA A 137 -17.69 -3.74 6.81
N CYS A 138 -17.95 -2.45 6.95
CA CYS A 138 -17.59 -1.68 8.14
C CYS A 138 -18.63 -1.81 9.26
N ARG A 139 -18.19 -1.53 10.48
CA ARG A 139 -18.95 -1.73 11.71
C ARG A 139 -18.68 -0.62 12.73
N MET A 140 -19.59 -0.50 13.68
CA MET A 140 -19.33 0.25 14.91
C MET A 140 -18.00 -0.19 15.56
N GLY A 141 -17.16 0.78 15.91
CA GLY A 141 -15.84 0.60 16.52
C GLY A 141 -14.68 0.44 15.53
N ASP A 142 -14.96 0.24 14.24
CA ASP A 142 -13.93 0.24 13.19
C ASP A 142 -13.28 1.63 13.10
N THR A 143 -12.00 1.63 12.73
CA THR A 143 -11.09 2.76 12.70
C THR A 143 -11.07 3.37 11.31
N VAL A 144 -11.40 4.66 11.23
CA VAL A 144 -11.16 5.51 10.07
C VAL A 144 -9.75 6.08 10.21
N LEU A 145 -8.85 5.66 9.32
CA LEU A 145 -7.52 6.23 9.25
C LEU A 145 -7.53 7.39 8.27
N GLU A 146 -7.37 8.59 8.82
CA GLU A 146 -7.36 9.87 8.11
C GLU A 146 -5.94 10.21 7.62
N ALA A 147 -5.85 11.11 6.65
CA ALA A 147 -4.59 11.47 6.00
C ALA A 147 -3.54 11.94 7.01
N ILE A 148 -3.93 12.83 7.93
CA ILE A 148 -3.18 13.17 9.13
C ILE A 148 -4.13 13.22 10.34
N GLY A 149 -3.56 13.37 11.53
CA GLY A 149 -4.34 13.44 12.77
C GLY A 149 -4.40 12.12 13.54
N PRO A 150 -5.06 12.14 14.71
CA PRO A 150 -5.27 10.95 15.54
C PRO A 150 -6.27 9.95 14.89
N PRO A 151 -6.33 8.70 15.37
CA PRO A 151 -7.30 7.73 14.87
C PRO A 151 -8.75 8.15 15.15
N ASN A 152 -9.60 8.11 14.11
CA ASN A 152 -11.04 8.29 14.22
C ASN A 152 -11.75 6.94 14.30
N LYS A 153 -12.90 6.86 14.98
CA LYS A 153 -13.69 5.63 15.10
C LYS A 153 -15.13 5.85 14.71
N ILE A 154 -15.72 4.81 14.11
CA ILE A 154 -17.16 4.74 13.88
C ILE A 154 -17.84 4.57 15.24
N ALA A 155 -18.55 5.58 15.69
CA ALA A 155 -19.13 5.63 17.03
C ALA A 155 -20.41 4.79 17.13
N MET A 156 -21.21 4.70 16.05
CA MET A 156 -22.42 3.88 16.01
C MET A 156 -22.64 3.23 14.63
N GLY A 157 -23.54 2.25 14.57
CA GLY A 157 -23.97 1.60 13.33
C GLY A 157 -25.45 1.19 13.39
N CYS A 158 -25.92 0.46 12.38
CA CYS A 158 -27.28 -0.08 12.33
C CYS A 158 -27.47 -1.20 13.36
N MET A 159 -28.18 -0.92 14.45
CA MET A 159 -28.38 -1.90 15.54
C MET A 159 -29.19 -3.14 15.12
N THR A 160 -29.95 -3.07 14.03
CA THR A 160 -30.74 -4.20 13.52
C THR A 160 -29.97 -5.12 12.57
N VAL A 161 -28.77 -4.72 12.14
CA VAL A 161 -27.93 -5.51 11.23
C VAL A 161 -26.55 -5.68 11.85
N LEU A 162 -26.21 -6.91 12.22
CA LEU A 162 -24.94 -7.24 12.84
C LEU A 162 -24.01 -7.92 11.82
N VAL A 163 -22.78 -7.43 11.73
CA VAL A 163 -21.71 -8.05 10.92
C VAL A 163 -20.78 -8.82 11.86
N GLY A 164 -20.57 -10.09 11.56
CA GLY A 164 -19.66 -10.98 12.27
C GLY A 164 -18.37 -11.21 11.50
N ASP A 165 -17.24 -11.28 12.20
CA ASP A 165 -16.09 -12.03 11.71
C ASP A 165 -16.23 -13.44 12.25
N SER A 166 -16.21 -14.45 11.38
CA SER A 166 -16.21 -15.85 11.81
C SER A 166 -14.93 -16.09 12.61
N SER A 167 -15.01 -16.18 13.93
CA SER A 167 -13.87 -16.54 14.78
C SER A 167 -13.54 -18.04 14.71
N SER A 168 -13.67 -18.67 13.54
CA SER A 168 -13.57 -20.13 13.40
C SER A 168 -12.69 -20.53 12.22
N GLY A 169 -11.48 -21.02 12.53
CA GLY A 169 -10.66 -21.83 11.64
C GLY A 169 -9.21 -21.38 11.57
N GLY A 170 -8.32 -22.05 12.31
CA GLY A 170 -6.88 -21.78 12.29
C GLY A 170 -6.29 -21.84 10.88
N GLY A 171 -5.76 -20.71 10.44
CA GLY A 171 -4.89 -20.56 9.29
C GLY A 171 -4.17 -19.23 9.48
N GLY A 172 -2.85 -19.27 9.69
CA GLY A 172 -2.05 -18.11 10.07
C GLY A 172 -2.21 -16.95 9.10
N GLY A 173 -2.80 -15.85 9.59
CA GLY A 173 -2.95 -14.60 8.87
C GLY A 173 -3.42 -13.52 9.84
N ALA A 174 -2.51 -12.61 10.18
CA ALA A 174 -2.69 -11.35 10.93
C ALA A 174 -3.86 -11.32 11.95
N GLY A 175 -3.56 -11.63 13.22
CA GLY A 175 -4.46 -11.31 14.33
C GLY A 175 -4.90 -9.83 14.25
N GLY A 176 -6.20 -9.60 14.17
CA GLY A 176 -6.76 -8.28 13.93
C GLY A 176 -6.24 -7.23 14.92
N LEU A 177 -5.68 -6.16 14.38
CA LEU A 177 -5.10 -5.03 15.11
C LEU A 177 -6.07 -4.39 16.14
N GLY A 178 -7.38 -4.54 15.97
CA GLY A 178 -8.40 -4.06 16.93
C GLY A 178 -8.33 -4.75 18.31
N GLY A 179 -7.99 -6.06 18.35
CA GLY A 179 -7.80 -6.78 19.61
C GLY A 179 -6.49 -6.40 20.31
N LEU A 180 -5.46 -6.12 19.50
CA LEU A 180 -4.13 -5.72 19.97
C LEU A 180 -4.10 -4.26 20.46
N ALA A 181 -4.83 -3.35 19.80
CA ALA A 181 -5.02 -1.97 20.24
C ALA A 181 -5.85 -1.88 21.53
N GLY A 182 -6.87 -2.74 21.68
CA GLY A 182 -7.64 -2.86 22.92
C GLY A 182 -6.81 -3.41 24.09
N ALA A 183 -5.99 -4.44 23.85
CA ALA A 183 -5.06 -4.98 24.83
C ALA A 183 -3.96 -3.96 25.22
N ALA A 184 -3.48 -3.18 24.25
CA ALA A 184 -2.50 -2.11 24.44
C ALA A 184 -3.03 -0.96 25.31
N ALA A 185 -4.27 -0.51 25.07
CA ALA A 185 -4.92 0.52 25.88
C ALA A 185 -5.16 0.03 27.32
N GLY A 186 -5.54 -1.24 27.50
CA GLY A 186 -5.66 -1.88 28.81
C GLY A 186 -4.33 -1.99 29.55
N ALA A 187 -3.25 -2.33 28.85
CA ALA A 187 -1.90 -2.43 29.44
C ALA A 187 -1.33 -1.06 29.85
N ALA A 188 -1.59 -0.01 29.06
CA ALA A 188 -1.17 1.36 29.38
C ALA A 188 -1.91 1.92 30.61
N ALA A 189 -3.22 1.62 30.74
CA ALA A 189 -4.01 1.97 31.92
C ALA A 189 -3.52 1.21 33.17
N GLY A 190 -3.11 -0.05 33.02
CA GLY A 190 -2.52 -0.85 34.10
C GLY A 190 -1.15 -0.32 34.57
N ALA A 191 -0.28 0.10 33.64
CA ALA A 191 1.05 0.64 33.98
C ALA A 191 1.00 1.99 34.72
N ALA A 192 0.00 2.82 34.42
CA ALA A 192 -0.26 4.07 35.15
C ALA A 192 -0.72 3.82 36.59
N ALA A 193 -1.42 2.70 36.84
CA ALA A 193 -1.88 2.33 38.18
C ALA A 193 -0.80 1.74 39.08
N THR A 194 0.31 1.22 38.52
CA THR A 194 1.36 0.52 39.29
C THR A 194 2.67 1.30 39.44
N GLY A 195 2.74 2.57 39.02
CA GLY A 195 3.91 3.43 39.24
C GLY A 195 5.21 2.93 38.59
N SER A 196 5.13 2.22 37.46
CA SER A 196 6.33 1.65 36.83
C SER A 196 7.21 2.74 36.19
N THR A 197 8.53 2.58 36.29
CA THR A 197 9.54 3.56 35.88
C THR A 197 9.46 3.89 34.38
N ALA A 198 9.94 5.07 33.98
CA ALA A 198 9.99 5.52 32.58
C ALA A 198 10.65 4.50 31.62
N ALA A 199 11.52 3.63 32.13
CA ALA A 199 12.13 2.54 31.37
C ALA A 199 11.15 1.40 31.04
N ALA A 200 10.22 1.07 31.95
CA ALA A 200 9.16 0.10 31.68
C ALA A 200 8.10 0.67 30.73
N ALA A 201 7.79 1.97 30.82
CA ALA A 201 6.95 2.66 29.83
C ALA A 201 7.62 2.75 28.46
N ALA A 202 8.94 2.98 28.39
CA ALA A 202 9.72 2.97 27.15
C ALA A 202 9.86 1.56 26.55
N ALA A 203 10.03 0.53 27.37
CA ALA A 203 10.05 -0.87 26.93
C ALA A 203 8.67 -1.35 26.47
N ALA A 204 7.60 -0.92 27.15
CA ALA A 204 6.22 -1.14 26.70
C ALA A 204 5.94 -0.38 25.40
N ALA A 205 6.42 0.86 25.23
CA ALA A 205 6.32 1.62 23.98
C ALA A 205 7.17 1.03 22.84
N ALA A 206 8.33 0.44 23.14
CA ALA A 206 9.17 -0.27 22.18
C ALA A 206 8.56 -1.63 21.78
N ALA A 207 7.96 -2.37 22.71
CA ALA A 207 7.20 -3.57 22.44
C ALA A 207 5.90 -3.26 21.68
N MET A 208 5.21 -2.15 22.01
CA MET A 208 4.09 -1.61 21.25
C MET A 208 4.53 -1.22 19.84
N GLY A 209 5.67 -0.55 19.74
CA GLY A 209 6.30 -0.14 18.49
C GLY A 209 6.70 -1.32 17.62
N ALA A 210 7.06 -2.47 18.21
CA ALA A 210 7.36 -3.72 17.51
C ALA A 210 6.08 -4.48 17.05
N ILE A 211 5.00 -4.43 17.84
CA ILE A 211 3.70 -5.05 17.52
C ILE A 211 2.89 -4.22 16.51
N LEU A 212 3.16 -2.91 16.45
CA LEU A 212 2.54 -1.93 15.54
C LEU A 212 3.46 -1.52 14.38
N GLN A 213 4.58 -2.21 14.13
CA GLN A 213 5.38 -1.89 12.94
C GLN A 213 4.54 -2.19 11.71
N PRO A 214 4.22 -1.17 10.89
CA PRO A 214 3.49 -1.41 9.69
C PRO A 214 4.34 -2.30 8.78
N ASN A 215 3.66 -3.27 8.18
CA ASN A 215 4.28 -4.26 7.32
C ASN A 215 3.55 -4.30 5.99
N ILE A 216 4.24 -4.72 4.94
CA ILE A 216 3.65 -4.98 3.63
C ILE A 216 4.05 -6.41 3.27
N ALA A 217 3.06 -7.26 2.97
CA ALA A 217 3.28 -8.69 2.73
C ALA A 217 4.07 -9.40 3.85
N GLY A 218 3.82 -9.02 5.12
CA GLY A 218 4.55 -9.53 6.29
C GLY A 218 5.96 -8.98 6.46
N MET A 219 6.42 -8.07 5.58
CA MET A 219 7.75 -7.47 5.66
C MET A 219 7.71 -6.12 6.40
N PRO A 220 8.64 -5.85 7.33
CA PRO A 220 8.66 -4.61 8.07
C PRO A 220 8.91 -3.40 7.17
N VAL A 221 8.24 -2.28 7.44
CA VAL A 221 8.52 -1.00 6.80
C VAL A 221 9.29 -0.10 7.77
N LYS A 222 10.37 0.52 7.29
CA LYS A 222 11.26 1.38 8.10
C LYS A 222 11.59 2.67 7.36
N VAL A 223 11.52 3.80 8.05
CA VAL A 223 12.09 5.07 7.59
C VAL A 223 13.58 5.07 7.95
N LEU A 224 14.44 5.22 6.95
CA LEU A 224 15.89 5.31 7.12
C LEU A 224 16.30 6.73 7.57
N PRO A 225 17.49 6.91 8.18
CA PRO A 225 17.93 8.23 8.65
C PRO A 225 18.02 9.31 7.57
N ASN A 226 18.21 8.92 6.31
CA ASN A 226 18.21 9.83 5.16
C ASN A 226 16.79 10.13 4.62
N GLY A 227 15.75 9.61 5.26
CA GLY A 227 14.35 9.75 4.87
C GLY A 227 13.86 8.77 3.82
N ASP A 228 14.71 7.88 3.29
CA ASP A 228 14.28 6.80 2.39
C ASP A 228 13.43 5.77 3.14
N VAL A 229 12.60 5.02 2.43
CA VAL A 229 11.75 3.99 3.04
C VAL A 229 12.24 2.61 2.62
N GLN A 230 12.56 1.76 3.60
CA GLN A 230 12.90 0.36 3.38
C GLN A 230 11.68 -0.52 3.63
N VAL A 231 11.44 -1.49 2.75
CA VAL A 231 10.44 -2.55 2.92
C VAL A 231 11.18 -3.89 2.91
N GLY A 232 11.03 -4.65 3.98
CA GLY A 232 11.81 -5.87 4.18
C GLY A 232 13.30 -5.56 4.36
N LYS A 233 14.16 -6.38 3.76
CA LYS A 233 15.63 -6.26 3.83
C LYS A 233 16.20 -5.47 2.64
N SER A 234 15.61 -5.63 1.46
CA SER A 234 16.32 -5.36 0.20
C SER A 234 15.59 -4.39 -0.73
N LEU A 235 14.32 -4.05 -0.44
CA LEU A 235 13.56 -3.07 -1.21
C LEU A 235 13.66 -1.68 -0.56
N THR A 236 14.12 -0.69 -1.31
CA THR A 236 14.25 0.71 -0.85
C THR A 236 13.51 1.65 -1.79
N ILE A 237 12.74 2.58 -1.25
CA ILE A 237 11.98 3.59 -1.99
C ILE A 237 12.63 4.95 -1.75
N LYS A 238 13.03 5.60 -2.84
CA LYS A 238 13.66 6.93 -2.83
C LYS A 238 12.78 7.93 -3.58
N GLY A 239 12.78 9.17 -3.12
CA GLY A 239 12.02 10.26 -3.73
C GLY A 239 11.37 11.18 -2.71
N ASP A 240 10.50 12.05 -3.21
CA ASP A 240 9.67 12.92 -2.38
C ASP A 240 8.65 12.12 -1.54
N LEU A 241 8.02 12.79 -0.57
CA LEU A 241 7.07 12.16 0.34
C LEU A 241 5.87 11.57 -0.43
N GLU A 242 5.27 12.32 -1.36
CA GLU A 242 4.11 11.85 -2.13
C GLU A 242 4.42 10.57 -2.89
N PHE A 243 5.58 10.50 -3.56
CA PHE A 243 6.04 9.33 -4.26
C PHE A 243 6.21 8.13 -3.32
N LYS A 244 6.82 8.33 -2.14
CA LYS A 244 7.00 7.26 -1.14
C LYS A 244 5.66 6.71 -0.68
N LEU A 245 4.69 7.57 -0.37
CA LEU A 245 3.37 7.15 0.11
C LEU A 245 2.59 6.41 -0.97
N LYS A 246 2.51 6.94 -2.20
CA LYS A 246 1.86 6.25 -3.33
C LYS A 246 2.52 4.92 -3.68
N THR A 247 3.85 4.84 -3.57
CA THR A 247 4.59 3.58 -3.78
C THR A 247 4.24 2.55 -2.71
N LEU A 248 4.23 2.91 -1.43
CA LEU A 248 3.81 1.99 -0.35
C LEU A 248 2.40 1.45 -0.58
N LEU A 249 1.47 2.31 -1.00
CA LEU A 249 0.12 1.88 -1.34
C LEU A 249 0.08 0.95 -2.54
N SER A 250 0.87 1.23 -3.58
CA SER A 250 0.99 0.35 -4.75
C SER A 250 1.52 -1.02 -4.36
N LEU A 251 2.51 -1.08 -3.45
CA LEU A 251 2.98 -2.35 -2.88
C LEU A 251 1.88 -3.05 -2.05
N GLY A 252 1.06 -2.30 -1.30
CA GLY A 252 -0.13 -2.84 -0.64
C GLY A 252 -1.14 -3.46 -1.61
N GLN A 253 -1.36 -2.82 -2.76
CA GLN A 253 -2.30 -3.31 -3.79
C GLN A 253 -1.77 -4.60 -4.40
N ILE A 254 -0.48 -4.65 -4.71
CA ILE A 254 0.19 -5.86 -5.19
C ILE A 254 0.07 -6.98 -4.14
N ALA A 255 0.33 -6.68 -2.86
CA ALA A 255 0.22 -7.63 -1.76
C ALA A 255 -1.21 -8.15 -1.51
N SER A 256 -2.24 -7.51 -2.07
CA SER A 256 -3.61 -8.01 -1.98
C SER A 256 -3.88 -9.23 -2.87
N THR A 257 -2.95 -9.56 -3.78
CA THR A 257 -2.99 -10.75 -4.63
C THR A 257 -2.02 -11.81 -4.11
N PRO A 258 -2.39 -13.11 -4.08
CA PRO A 258 -1.46 -14.18 -3.66
C PRO A 258 -0.13 -14.22 -4.43
N THR A 259 -0.16 -13.95 -5.74
CA THR A 259 1.03 -13.91 -6.59
C THR A 259 1.86 -12.66 -6.28
N GLY A 260 1.22 -11.50 -6.14
CA GLY A 260 1.91 -10.26 -5.82
C GLY A 260 2.53 -10.25 -4.42
N GLU A 261 1.86 -10.82 -3.42
CA GLU A 261 2.41 -10.99 -2.07
C GLU A 261 3.73 -11.79 -2.09
N LYS A 262 3.74 -12.94 -2.79
CA LYS A 262 4.93 -13.78 -2.92
C LYS A 262 6.04 -13.09 -3.73
N LEU A 263 5.69 -12.35 -4.78
CA LEU A 263 6.65 -11.53 -5.54
C LEU A 263 7.32 -10.50 -4.63
N LEU A 264 6.54 -9.77 -3.82
CA LEU A 264 7.07 -8.78 -2.90
C LEU A 264 7.96 -9.42 -1.84
N GLN A 265 7.58 -10.57 -1.28
CA GLN A 265 8.43 -11.31 -0.35
C GLN A 265 9.73 -11.75 -1.00
N ALA A 266 9.70 -12.21 -2.27
CA ALA A 266 10.89 -12.62 -3.01
C ALA A 266 11.85 -11.44 -3.26
N VAL A 267 11.32 -10.27 -3.62
CA VAL A 267 12.10 -9.05 -3.84
C VAL A 267 12.62 -8.48 -2.52
N GLY A 268 11.72 -8.25 -1.55
CA GLY A 268 12.04 -7.56 -0.30
C GLY A 268 12.91 -8.38 0.66
N ASN A 269 12.86 -9.71 0.60
CA ASN A 269 13.74 -10.59 1.38
C ASN A 269 14.90 -11.17 0.55
N GLY A 270 15.03 -10.79 -0.73
CA GLY A 270 16.08 -11.26 -1.62
C GLY A 270 17.49 -10.82 -1.21
N ASN A 271 18.51 -11.37 -1.85
CA ASN A 271 19.91 -11.03 -1.57
C ASN A 271 20.43 -9.83 -2.39
N LYS A 272 19.69 -9.41 -3.41
CA LYS A 272 20.03 -8.25 -4.25
C LYS A 272 19.12 -7.08 -3.88
N LYS A 273 19.67 -5.88 -3.97
CA LYS A 273 18.95 -4.64 -3.66
C LYS A 273 18.04 -4.27 -4.82
N VAL A 274 16.83 -3.83 -4.49
CA VAL A 274 15.91 -3.21 -5.44
C VAL A 274 15.62 -1.81 -4.95
N THR A 275 15.90 -0.81 -5.79
CA THR A 275 15.62 0.60 -5.48
C THR A 275 14.48 1.09 -6.35
N ILE A 276 13.38 1.54 -5.76
CA ILE A 276 12.29 2.18 -6.48
C ILE A 276 12.52 3.70 -6.50
N VAL A 277 12.51 4.30 -7.68
CA VAL A 277 12.69 5.74 -7.90
C VAL A 277 11.56 6.30 -8.76
N LYS A 278 11.27 7.60 -8.61
CA LYS A 278 10.21 8.27 -9.38
C LYS A 278 10.61 8.43 -10.85
N THR A 279 9.66 8.21 -11.76
CA THR A 279 9.72 8.66 -13.15
C THR A 279 8.39 9.28 -13.57
N THR A 280 8.42 10.16 -14.56
CA THR A 280 7.23 10.66 -15.27
C THR A 280 6.93 9.87 -16.54
N ASP A 281 7.88 9.05 -17.01
CA ASP A 281 7.78 8.29 -18.26
C ASP A 281 7.13 6.91 -18.04
N GLY A 282 7.48 5.95 -18.90
CA GLY A 282 7.18 4.53 -18.67
C GLY A 282 7.87 4.00 -17.44
N ASN A 283 7.25 3.01 -16.82
CA ASN A 283 7.96 2.24 -15.80
C ASN A 283 9.08 1.44 -16.48
N GLU A 284 10.15 1.20 -15.74
CA GLU A 284 11.30 0.43 -16.23
C GLU A 284 12.03 -0.22 -15.07
N CYS A 285 12.45 -1.47 -15.23
CA CYS A 285 13.48 -2.11 -14.42
C CYS A 285 14.84 -2.06 -15.14
N GLY A 286 15.79 -1.33 -14.56
CA GLY A 286 17.11 -1.09 -15.11
C GLY A 286 18.16 -0.87 -14.02
N GLY A 287 19.18 -0.03 -14.32
CA GLY A 287 20.19 0.37 -13.34
C GLY A 287 20.96 -0.80 -12.70
N TYR A 288 21.23 -1.85 -13.49
CA TYR A 288 21.80 -3.10 -13.00
C TYR A 288 23.27 -2.93 -12.57
N SER A 289 23.61 -3.32 -11.33
CA SER A 289 24.99 -3.32 -10.83
C SER A 289 25.88 -4.37 -11.52
N ASN A 290 25.29 -5.45 -12.01
CA ASN A 290 25.91 -6.46 -12.86
C ASN A 290 24.97 -6.84 -14.00
N PRO A 291 24.97 -6.08 -15.12
CA PRO A 291 24.06 -6.32 -16.23
C PRO A 291 24.14 -7.76 -16.77
N ALA A 292 25.34 -8.34 -16.93
CA ALA A 292 25.48 -9.70 -17.44
C ALA A 292 24.88 -10.74 -16.47
N GLY A 293 25.05 -10.52 -15.16
CA GLY A 293 24.57 -11.42 -14.11
C GLY A 293 23.05 -11.55 -14.02
N ARG A 294 22.27 -10.67 -14.66
CA ARG A 294 20.80 -10.69 -14.62
C ARG A 294 20.18 -11.83 -15.42
N PHE A 295 20.91 -12.35 -16.41
CA PHE A 295 20.42 -13.36 -17.33
C PHE A 295 20.72 -14.78 -16.85
N GLN A 296 19.83 -15.69 -17.23
CA GLN A 296 20.03 -17.13 -17.13
C GLN A 296 21.21 -17.55 -18.01
N ASN A 297 22.03 -18.47 -17.52
CA ASN A 297 23.12 -19.07 -18.29
C ASN A 297 22.57 -19.97 -19.40
N ALA A 298 23.40 -20.28 -20.40
CA ALA A 298 23.00 -21.10 -21.55
C ALA A 298 22.54 -22.52 -21.17
N ASP A 299 23.03 -23.06 -20.05
CA ASP A 299 22.66 -24.36 -19.51
C ASP A 299 21.35 -24.32 -18.69
N GLY A 300 20.69 -23.17 -18.60
CA GLY A 300 19.47 -22.97 -17.83
C GLY A 300 19.70 -22.71 -16.34
N THR A 301 20.95 -22.64 -15.87
CA THR A 301 21.25 -22.29 -14.48
C THR A 301 21.13 -20.78 -14.24
N PRO A 302 20.87 -20.34 -13.00
CA PRO A 302 20.85 -18.92 -12.68
C PRO A 302 22.22 -18.26 -12.88
N GLY A 303 22.24 -17.06 -13.44
CA GLY A 303 23.40 -16.18 -13.45
C GLY A 303 23.74 -15.63 -12.06
N ALA A 304 24.75 -14.75 -11.98
CA ALA A 304 25.24 -14.21 -10.71
C ALA A 304 24.24 -13.30 -9.95
N GLY A 305 23.17 -12.88 -10.63
CA GLY A 305 22.19 -11.92 -10.14
C GLY A 305 22.74 -10.50 -10.01
N THR A 306 21.85 -9.52 -9.97
CA THR A 306 22.20 -8.10 -9.90
C THR A 306 21.27 -7.31 -9.00
N ASP A 307 21.78 -6.24 -8.43
CA ASP A 307 20.89 -5.19 -7.89
C ASP A 307 20.17 -4.51 -9.07
N ALA A 308 18.99 -3.95 -8.82
CA ALA A 308 18.17 -3.30 -9.83
C ALA A 308 17.56 -1.99 -9.33
N THR A 309 17.29 -1.09 -10.27
CA THR A 309 16.52 0.13 -10.04
C THR A 309 15.22 0.04 -10.83
N VAL A 310 14.09 0.20 -10.15
CA VAL A 310 12.76 0.29 -10.74
C VAL A 310 12.34 1.75 -10.80
N SER A 311 12.26 2.30 -12.00
CA SER A 311 11.65 3.59 -12.29
C SER A 311 10.14 3.42 -12.30
N TYR A 312 9.43 4.14 -11.43
CA TYR A 312 7.98 4.01 -11.25
C TYR A 312 7.25 5.35 -11.39
N ASN A 313 6.21 5.36 -12.22
CA ASN A 313 5.24 6.43 -12.30
C ASN A 313 3.94 6.01 -11.58
N PRO A 314 3.67 6.54 -10.37
CA PRO A 314 2.50 6.17 -9.58
C PRO A 314 1.18 6.79 -10.08
N ASP A 315 1.24 7.66 -11.08
CA ASP A 315 0.09 8.42 -11.60
C ASP A 315 -0.37 7.92 -12.98
N ARG A 316 0.39 6.99 -13.60
CA ARG A 316 0.11 6.51 -14.96
C ARG A 316 -0.93 5.39 -14.95
N THR A 317 -2.19 5.76 -15.22
CA THR A 317 -3.35 4.85 -15.25
C THR A 317 -3.74 4.36 -16.64
N LYS A 318 -3.24 5.01 -17.71
CA LYS A 318 -3.51 4.65 -19.10
C LYS A 318 -2.21 4.67 -19.91
N ILE A 319 -1.96 3.64 -20.71
CA ILE A 319 -0.75 3.54 -21.56
C ILE A 319 -1.04 3.36 -23.05
N GLY A 320 -2.31 3.18 -23.42
CA GLY A 320 -2.82 2.97 -24.76
C GLY A 320 -4.34 2.75 -24.73
N ASP A 321 -4.91 2.19 -25.78
CA ASP A 321 -6.36 2.06 -25.99
C ASP A 321 -6.92 0.63 -25.85
N GLU A 322 -6.08 -0.38 -25.72
CA GLU A 322 -6.52 -1.75 -25.44
C GLU A 322 -7.06 -1.88 -24.01
N PRO A 323 -8.01 -2.80 -23.75
CA PRO A 323 -8.67 -2.90 -22.44
C PRO A 323 -7.71 -3.06 -21.24
N TRP A 324 -6.57 -3.74 -21.42
CA TRP A 324 -5.59 -3.97 -20.35
C TRP A 324 -4.67 -2.77 -20.09
N GLU A 325 -4.64 -1.80 -21.00
CA GLU A 325 -3.79 -0.61 -20.96
C GLU A 325 -4.36 0.49 -20.07
N THR A 326 -5.64 0.42 -19.75
CA THR A 326 -6.23 1.15 -18.61
C THR A 326 -6.13 0.27 -17.38
N ARG A 327 -5.26 0.64 -16.44
CA ARG A 327 -4.89 -0.20 -15.30
C ARG A 327 -4.51 0.61 -14.06
N PRO A 328 -4.65 0.04 -12.86
CA PRO A 328 -3.97 0.56 -11.68
C PRO A 328 -2.46 0.74 -11.94
N PRO A 329 -1.84 1.87 -11.52
CA PRO A 329 -0.40 2.10 -11.68
C PRO A 329 0.44 0.99 -11.04
N ALA A 330 -0.06 0.43 -9.93
CA ALA A 330 0.53 -0.69 -9.20
C ALA A 330 0.75 -1.97 -10.04
N ILE A 331 -0.06 -2.22 -11.08
CA ILE A 331 0.18 -3.37 -11.99
C ILE A 331 1.46 -3.17 -12.80
N GLY A 332 1.76 -1.93 -13.17
CA GLY A 332 3.00 -1.60 -13.86
C GLY A 332 4.18 -1.66 -12.92
N LEU A 333 4.00 -1.29 -11.64
CA LEU A 333 5.04 -1.54 -10.64
C LEU A 333 5.28 -3.05 -10.47
N ALA A 334 4.23 -3.86 -10.42
CA ALA A 334 4.34 -5.30 -10.32
C ALA A 334 5.12 -5.90 -11.50
N HIS A 335 4.86 -5.43 -12.72
CA HIS A 335 5.61 -5.82 -13.92
C HIS A 335 7.12 -5.59 -13.74
N GLU A 336 7.53 -4.38 -13.36
CA GLU A 336 8.95 -4.09 -13.15
C GLU A 336 9.55 -4.84 -11.96
N LEU A 337 8.75 -5.16 -10.94
CA LEU A 337 9.20 -5.97 -9.82
C LEU A 337 9.42 -7.43 -10.22
N VAL A 338 8.68 -7.97 -11.19
CA VAL A 338 8.98 -9.29 -11.78
C VAL A 338 10.34 -9.27 -12.45
N HIS A 339 10.64 -8.23 -13.25
CA HIS A 339 11.97 -8.03 -13.82
C HIS A 339 13.05 -7.92 -12.73
N ALA A 340 12.84 -7.11 -11.71
CA ALA A 340 13.80 -6.94 -10.62
C ALA A 340 14.07 -8.25 -9.87
N GLU A 341 13.04 -9.08 -9.67
CA GLU A 341 13.13 -10.40 -9.05
C GLU A 341 13.95 -11.37 -9.92
N GLN A 342 13.63 -11.45 -11.22
CA GLN A 342 14.35 -12.28 -12.17
C GLN A 342 15.82 -11.85 -12.30
N ALA A 343 16.07 -10.54 -12.41
CA ALA A 343 17.41 -9.97 -12.47
C ALA A 343 18.20 -10.25 -11.19
N GLY A 344 17.55 -10.14 -10.02
CA GLY A 344 18.15 -10.46 -8.73
C GLY A 344 18.60 -11.92 -8.62
N LYS A 345 17.83 -12.84 -9.22
CA LYS A 345 18.16 -14.27 -9.28
C LYS A 345 19.08 -14.67 -10.43
N GLY A 346 19.31 -13.79 -11.40
CA GLY A 346 20.01 -14.18 -12.63
C GLY A 346 19.17 -15.12 -13.51
N MET A 347 17.85 -14.94 -13.53
CA MET A 347 16.91 -15.82 -14.22
C MET A 347 16.21 -15.15 -15.40
N MET A 348 16.55 -13.90 -15.76
CA MET A 348 15.97 -13.27 -16.95
C MET A 348 16.32 -14.09 -18.19
N LYS A 349 15.32 -14.33 -19.05
CA LYS A 349 15.54 -15.04 -20.31
C LYS A 349 16.23 -14.14 -21.35
N PRO A 350 17.37 -14.57 -21.93
CA PRO A 350 18.01 -13.83 -23.02
C PRO A 350 17.27 -14.06 -24.35
N GLY A 351 17.41 -13.10 -25.27
CA GLY A 351 16.90 -13.20 -26.65
C GLY A 351 15.42 -12.86 -26.83
N THR A 352 14.94 -13.09 -28.06
CA THR A 352 13.58 -12.78 -28.52
C THR A 352 12.83 -14.03 -28.98
N ASP A 353 11.50 -13.93 -29.05
CA ASP A 353 10.60 -14.95 -29.60
C ASP A 353 9.34 -14.30 -30.17
N ASN A 354 8.48 -15.11 -30.80
CA ASN A 354 7.19 -14.71 -31.32
C ASN A 354 6.29 -14.09 -30.23
N ASN A 355 5.74 -12.94 -30.56
CA ASN A 355 4.75 -12.21 -29.78
C ASN A 355 3.35 -12.73 -30.14
N ASP A 356 3.03 -13.92 -29.61
CA ASP A 356 1.67 -14.51 -29.55
C ASP A 356 0.76 -14.28 -30.76
N SER A 357 1.31 -14.54 -31.96
CA SER A 357 0.61 -14.47 -33.25
C SER A 357 0.18 -13.08 -33.72
N LYS A 358 0.60 -12.00 -33.06
CA LYS A 358 0.39 -10.64 -33.57
C LYS A 358 1.22 -10.44 -34.85
N PRO A 359 0.62 -10.06 -35.98
CA PRO A 359 1.39 -9.75 -37.19
C PRO A 359 2.38 -8.61 -36.94
N ASP A 360 3.56 -8.66 -37.55
CA ASP A 360 4.53 -7.59 -37.49
C ASP A 360 3.94 -6.32 -38.17
N PRO A 361 3.93 -5.15 -37.51
CA PRO A 361 3.37 -3.93 -38.08
C PRO A 361 4.04 -3.47 -39.37
N THR A 362 5.29 -3.85 -39.58
CA THR A 362 6.10 -3.48 -40.76
C THR A 362 6.05 -4.53 -41.87
N ASP A 363 5.72 -5.77 -41.52
CA ASP A 363 5.56 -6.89 -42.45
C ASP A 363 4.48 -7.86 -41.94
N PRO A 364 3.21 -7.64 -42.32
CA PRO A 364 2.09 -8.43 -41.84
C PRO A 364 2.15 -9.94 -42.17
N SER A 365 3.12 -10.39 -43.00
CA SER A 365 3.37 -11.81 -43.26
C SER A 365 4.20 -12.51 -42.18
N LYS A 366 4.79 -11.74 -41.26
CA LYS A 366 5.60 -12.23 -40.14
C LYS A 366 4.87 -12.05 -38.83
N THR A 367 5.22 -12.86 -37.83
CA THR A 367 4.82 -12.64 -36.43
C THR A 367 5.79 -11.65 -35.78
N ALA A 368 5.25 -10.63 -35.13
CA ALA A 368 6.03 -9.68 -34.36
C ALA A 368 6.92 -10.40 -33.34
N GLN A 369 8.16 -9.94 -33.14
CA GLN A 369 9.05 -10.49 -32.11
C GLN A 369 8.97 -9.66 -30.83
N THR A 370 9.04 -10.31 -29.68
CA THR A 370 9.24 -9.67 -28.37
C THR A 370 10.40 -10.30 -27.62
N ASN A 371 10.94 -9.59 -26.64
CA ASN A 371 11.95 -10.13 -25.75
C ASN A 371 11.34 -11.23 -24.87
N LYS A 372 12.02 -12.38 -24.72
CA LYS A 372 11.52 -13.51 -23.92
C LYS A 372 11.24 -13.14 -22.46
N ARG A 373 12.09 -12.29 -21.87
CA ARG A 373 11.90 -11.76 -20.51
C ARG A 373 10.58 -10.99 -20.36
N GLU A 374 10.17 -10.26 -21.39
CA GLU A 374 8.97 -9.44 -21.37
C GLU A 374 7.72 -10.31 -21.48
N ALA A 375 7.75 -11.29 -22.39
CA ALA A 375 6.71 -12.31 -22.48
C ALA A 375 6.57 -13.11 -21.16
N GLU A 376 7.68 -13.47 -20.50
CA GLU A 376 7.65 -14.15 -19.21
C GLU A 376 7.14 -13.25 -18.07
N ALA A 377 7.56 -11.99 -18.02
CA ALA A 377 7.10 -11.03 -17.02
C ALA A 377 5.61 -10.74 -17.15
N VAL A 378 5.08 -10.68 -18.37
CA VAL A 378 3.63 -10.59 -18.61
C VAL A 378 2.93 -11.90 -18.28
N GLY A 379 3.54 -13.04 -18.63
CA GLY A 379 2.94 -14.37 -18.51
C GLY A 379 2.24 -14.81 -19.79
N ILE A 380 2.86 -14.55 -20.94
CA ILE A 380 2.35 -14.92 -22.27
C ILE A 380 2.87 -16.33 -22.60
N PRO A 381 2.01 -17.29 -22.98
CA PRO A 381 2.44 -18.63 -23.38
C PRO A 381 3.47 -18.60 -24.53
N PRO A 382 4.50 -19.46 -24.52
CA PRO A 382 4.77 -20.55 -23.57
C PRO A 382 5.55 -20.12 -22.31
N TYR A 383 5.72 -18.81 -22.08
CA TYR A 383 6.49 -18.21 -20.99
C TYR A 383 5.64 -17.90 -19.73
N ASP A 384 4.44 -18.46 -19.64
CA ASP A 384 3.46 -18.25 -18.56
C ASP A 384 3.73 -19.04 -17.27
N LYS A 385 4.75 -19.90 -17.29
CA LYS A 385 5.07 -20.84 -16.20
C LYS A 385 5.84 -20.23 -15.04
N TYR A 386 6.49 -19.08 -15.20
CA TYR A 386 7.24 -18.45 -14.10
C TYR A 386 6.32 -18.16 -12.91
N PRO A 387 6.77 -18.34 -11.64
CA PRO A 387 5.89 -18.24 -10.48
C PRO A 387 5.15 -16.90 -10.37
N TYR A 388 5.81 -15.83 -10.80
CA TYR A 388 5.28 -14.46 -10.74
C TYR A 388 5.16 -13.90 -12.16
N ASN A 389 3.98 -13.39 -12.52
CA ASN A 389 3.81 -12.64 -13.76
C ASN A 389 2.59 -11.71 -13.65
N GLU A 390 2.55 -10.73 -14.55
CA GLU A 390 1.53 -9.70 -14.59
C GLU A 390 0.12 -10.28 -14.74
N ASN A 391 -0.08 -11.26 -15.63
CA ASN A 391 -1.41 -11.82 -15.90
C ASN A 391 -1.97 -12.63 -14.72
N LYS A 392 -1.14 -13.32 -13.94
CA LYS A 392 -1.55 -13.94 -12.66
C LYS A 392 -2.01 -12.87 -11.66
N ILE A 393 -1.25 -11.80 -11.51
CA ILE A 393 -1.61 -10.68 -10.61
C ILE A 393 -2.90 -10.00 -11.08
N ARG A 394 -3.06 -9.75 -12.39
CA ARG A 394 -4.29 -9.18 -12.97
C ARG A 394 -5.51 -10.04 -12.71
N LYS A 395 -5.39 -11.36 -12.88
CA LYS A 395 -6.47 -12.33 -12.61
C LYS A 395 -6.89 -12.35 -11.15
N GLU A 396 -5.93 -12.20 -10.24
CA GLU A 396 -6.14 -12.20 -8.79
C GLU A 396 -6.53 -10.83 -8.23
N TRP A 397 -6.41 -9.77 -9.03
CA TRP A 397 -6.68 -8.40 -8.60
C TRP A 397 -8.15 -8.22 -8.20
N PRO A 398 -8.47 -7.41 -7.17
CA PRO A 398 -9.85 -7.08 -6.83
C PRO A 398 -10.25 -5.68 -7.35
N PRO A 399 -11.21 -5.54 -8.29
CA PRO A 399 -11.75 -6.59 -9.16
C PRO A 399 -10.72 -7.03 -10.22
N PRO A 400 -10.89 -8.22 -10.84
CA PRO A 400 -9.94 -8.73 -11.81
C PRO A 400 -9.73 -7.74 -12.96
N GLN A 401 -8.48 -7.63 -13.40
CA GLN A 401 -8.07 -6.67 -14.42
C GLN A 401 -7.93 -7.37 -15.77
N PRO A 402 -8.18 -6.68 -16.90
CA PRO A 402 -8.08 -7.30 -18.21
C PRO A 402 -6.66 -7.84 -18.45
N GLU A 403 -6.59 -9.04 -19.02
CA GLU A 403 -5.36 -9.74 -19.35
C GLU A 403 -4.61 -9.04 -20.49
N ARG A 404 -3.28 -8.97 -20.37
CA ARG A 404 -2.40 -8.56 -21.48
C ARG A 404 -2.01 -9.80 -22.27
N LYS A 405 -2.55 -9.91 -23.48
CA LYS A 405 -2.39 -11.11 -24.31
C LYS A 405 -1.04 -11.14 -25.04
N TRP A 406 -0.61 -9.98 -25.53
CA TRP A 406 0.64 -9.75 -26.27
C TRP A 406 1.52 -8.68 -25.60
N TYR A 407 2.81 -8.67 -25.95
CA TYR A 407 3.75 -7.64 -25.52
C TYR A 407 3.80 -6.45 -26.49
#